data_AF-A0A958QI13-F1
#
_entry.id   AF-A0A958QI13-F1
#
_cell.length_a   1.000
_cell.length_b   1.000
_cell.length_c   1.000
_cell.angle_alpha   90.00
_cell.angle_beta   90.00
_cell.angle_gamma   90.00
#
_symmetry.space_group_name_H-M   'P 1'
#
loop_
_entity.id
_entity.type
_entity.pdbx_description
1 polymer ?
#
loop_
_entity_poly.entity_id
_entity_poly.type
_entity_poly.pdbx_seq_one_letter_code
_entity_poly.pdbx_strand_id
1 'polypeptide(L)' 'MSEHKARISWEKTSASFDYEEYNREHEWSFPGGITVQASAAPDFKGLPDRVDPEEGLVAALSSCHMLTFLAIASKKRL' A
#
# COMPACT_ATOMS: atom_id res chain seq x y z
N MET A 1 5.95 9.87 -21.44
CA MET A 1 5.10 9.68 -20.24
C MET A 1 5.71 8.57 -19.42
N SER A 2 5.75 8.70 -18.09
CA SER A 2 6.15 7.60 -17.21
C SER A 2 4.96 6.65 -17.01
N GLU A 3 5.25 5.37 -16.81
CA GLU A 3 4.28 4.34 -16.47
C GLU A 3 4.59 3.84 -15.05
N HIS A 4 3.56 3.69 -14.20
CA HIS A 4 3.69 3.18 -12.84
C HIS A 4 2.94 1.86 -12.73
N LYS A 5 3.62 0.80 -12.27
CA LYS A 5 3.06 -0.55 -12.14
C LYS A 5 3.15 -1.03 -10.71
N ALA A 6 2.10 -1.69 -10.26
CA ALA A 6 2.08 -2.49 -9.05
C ALA A 6 1.38 -3.81 -9.40
N ARG A 7 1.86 -4.92 -8.84
CA ARG A 7 1.19 -6.23 -8.93
C ARG A 7 0.60 -6.54 -7.57
N ILE A 8 -0.67 -6.91 -7.56
CA ILE A 8 -1.37 -7.34 -6.35
C ILE A 8 -1.57 -8.85 -6.45
N SER A 9 -1.16 -9.60 -5.42
CA SER A 9 -1.30 -11.05 -5.36
C SER A 9 -2.00 -11.44 -4.06
N TRP A 10 -3.12 -12.15 -4.18
CA TRP A 10 -3.83 -12.74 -3.07
C TRP A 10 -3.96 -14.25 -3.30
N GLU A 11 -3.68 -15.02 -2.26
CA GLU A 11 -3.83 -16.47 -2.26
C GLU A 11 -4.67 -16.88 -1.06
N LYS A 12 -5.60 -17.83 -1.27
CA LYS A 12 -6.43 -18.35 -0.19
C LYS A 12 -5.58 -19.24 0.73
N THR A 13 -5.38 -18.78 1.95
CA THR A 13 -4.74 -19.54 3.03
C THR A 13 -5.74 -19.97 4.11
N SER A 14 -6.92 -19.34 4.14
CA SER A 14 -8.02 -19.71 5.04
C SER A 14 -8.63 -21.07 4.69
N ALA A 15 -9.28 -21.71 5.67
CA ALA A 15 -9.96 -22.99 5.47
C ALA A 15 -11.19 -22.85 4.56
N SER A 16 -12.07 -21.91 4.86
CA SER A 16 -13.28 -21.60 4.06
C SER A 16 -13.10 -20.34 3.21
N PHE A 17 -14.02 -20.12 2.28
CA PHE A 17 -14.14 -18.87 1.52
C PHE A 17 -15.47 -18.17 1.84
N ASP A 18 -15.79 -18.09 3.14
CA ASP A 18 -16.91 -17.32 3.62
C ASP A 18 -16.44 -15.91 4.02
N TYR A 19 -17.34 -14.93 3.94
CA TYR A 19 -17.00 -13.53 4.22
C TYR A 19 -16.38 -13.35 5.61
N GLU A 20 -16.80 -14.15 6.58
CA GLU A 20 -16.27 -14.08 7.94
C GLU A 20 -14.84 -14.58 8.08
N GLU A 21 -14.39 -15.50 7.22
CA GLU A 21 -13.22 -16.34 7.48
C GLU A 21 -12.11 -16.24 6.42
N TYR A 22 -12.39 -15.73 5.21
CA TYR A 22 -11.34 -15.65 4.19
C TYR A 22 -10.19 -14.73 4.64
N ASN A 23 -8.94 -15.08 4.33
CA ASN A 23 -7.80 -14.24 4.70
C ASN A 23 -7.79 -12.94 3.90
N ARG A 24 -7.58 -11.79 4.55
CA ARG A 24 -7.44 -10.49 3.86
C ARG A 24 -6.00 -10.16 3.47
N GLU A 25 -5.06 -10.95 3.99
CA GLU A 25 -3.64 -10.82 3.73
C GLU A 25 -3.32 -11.02 2.26
N HIS A 26 -2.57 -10.08 1.69
CA HIS A 26 -2.11 -10.11 0.32
C HIS A 26 -0.79 -9.33 0.19
N GLU A 27 -0.21 -9.34 -1.00
CA GLU A 27 1.06 -8.69 -1.26
C GLU A 27 0.95 -7.68 -2.40
N TRP A 28 1.65 -6.55 -2.24
CA TRP A 28 1.88 -5.58 -3.31
C TRP A 28 3.34 -5.68 -3.75
N SER A 29 3.59 -6.03 -5.00
CA SER A 29 4.94 -6.08 -5.57
C SER A 29 5.16 -4.96 -6.57
N PHE A 30 6.31 -4.30 -6.47
CA PHE A 30 6.70 -3.20 -7.34
C PHE A 30 7.88 -3.60 -8.24
N PRO A 31 8.02 -3.01 -9.45
CA PRO A 31 9.10 -3.35 -10.39
C PRO A 31 10.52 -3.23 -9.82
N GLY A 32 10.72 -2.43 -8.78
CA GLY A 32 12.00 -2.30 -8.07
C GLY A 32 12.35 -3.44 -7.12
N GLY A 33 11.55 -4.51 -7.08
CA GLY A 33 11.79 -5.69 -6.23
C GLY A 33 11.30 -5.55 -4.78
N ILE A 34 10.63 -4.44 -4.44
CA ILE A 34 10.01 -4.24 -3.12
C ILE A 34 8.65 -4.93 -3.10
N THR A 35 8.40 -5.67 -2.01
CA THR A 35 7.10 -6.24 -1.68
C THR A 35 6.60 -5.65 -0.37
N VAL A 36 5.35 -5.21 -0.36
CA VAL A 36 4.65 -4.72 0.83
C VAL A 36 3.62 -5.75 1.25
N GLN A 37 3.65 -6.13 2.52
CA GLN A 37 2.62 -6.96 3.14
C GLN A 37 1.39 -6.09 3.40
N ALA A 38 0.28 -6.44 2.78
CA ALA A 38 -0.95 -5.66 2.82
C ALA A 38 -2.12 -6.48 3.35
N SER A 39 -3.13 -5.78 3.86
CA SER A 39 -4.40 -6.37 4.28
C SER A 39 -5.54 -5.37 4.05
N ALA A 40 -6.75 -5.74 4.42
CA ALA A 40 -7.81 -4.75 4.59
C ALA A 40 -7.56 -3.90 5.85
N ALA A 41 -8.32 -2.83 6.06
CA ALA A 41 -8.31 -2.14 7.35
C ALA A 41 -8.89 -3.07 8.45
N PRO A 42 -8.54 -2.86 9.74
CA PRO A 42 -9.05 -3.66 10.85
C PRO A 42 -10.58 -3.69 10.93
N ASP A 43 -11.25 -2.57 10.60
CA ASP A 43 -12.71 -2.46 10.55
C ASP A 43 -13.35 -3.41 9.50
N PHE A 44 -12.56 -3.87 8.54
CA PHE A 44 -12.94 -4.82 7.49
C PHE A 44 -12.26 -6.19 7.67
N LYS A 45 -11.89 -6.54 8.90
CA LYS A 45 -11.26 -7.82 9.30
C LYS A 45 -9.89 -8.06 8.67
N GLY A 46 -9.17 -6.99 8.38
CA GLY A 46 -7.77 -7.09 8.02
C GLY A 46 -6.86 -7.20 9.24
N LEU A 47 -5.56 -7.26 8.97
CA LEU A 47 -4.55 -7.37 10.00
C LEU A 47 -3.95 -6.00 10.28
N PRO A 48 -3.87 -5.55 11.55
CA PRO A 48 -3.41 -4.22 11.91
C PRO A 48 -1.89 -4.03 11.77
N ASP A 49 -1.13 -5.10 11.54
CA ASP A 49 0.33 -5.08 11.32
C ASP A 49 0.70 -5.04 9.83
N ARG A 50 -0.29 -4.85 8.96
CA ARG A 50 -0.13 -4.77 7.50
C ARG A 50 -0.68 -3.45 6.99
N VAL A 51 -0.10 -2.95 5.90
CA VAL A 51 -0.60 -1.72 5.26
C VAL A 51 -1.96 -1.99 4.65
N ASP A 52 -2.94 -1.13 4.95
CA ASP A 52 -4.22 -1.13 4.25
C ASP A 52 -4.23 -0.15 3.05
N PRO A 53 -5.18 -0.28 2.11
CA PRO A 53 -5.25 0.60 0.94
C PRO A 53 -5.43 2.08 1.29
N GLU A 54 -6.18 2.39 2.34
CA GLU A 54 -6.45 3.75 2.79
C GLU A 54 -5.19 4.41 3.35
N GLU A 55 -4.43 3.72 4.18
CA GLU A 55 -3.11 4.12 4.66
C GLU A 55 -2.14 4.30 3.50
N GLY A 56 -2.12 3.35 2.55
CA GLY A 56 -1.31 3.44 1.32
C GLY A 56 -1.62 4.69 0.49
N LEU A 57 -2.90 5.06 0.36
CA LEU A 57 -3.33 6.26 -0.33
C LEU A 57 -2.88 7.54 0.39
N VAL A 58 -3.08 7.61 1.71
CA VAL A 58 -2.64 8.75 2.54
C VAL A 58 -1.14 8.93 2.46
N ALA A 59 -0.37 7.83 2.54
CA ALA A 59 1.08 7.85 2.41
C ALA A 59 1.52 8.36 1.03
N ALA A 60 0.91 7.86 -0.06
CA ALA A 60 1.24 8.26 -1.42
C ALA A 60 1.01 9.75 -1.66
N LEU A 61 -0.16 10.27 -1.26
CA LEU A 61 -0.50 11.68 -1.43
C LEU A 61 0.42 12.59 -0.59
N SER A 62 0.65 12.22 0.68
CA SER A 62 1.50 12.99 1.59
C SER A 62 2.95 13.03 1.09
N SER A 63 3.46 11.89 0.61
CA SER A 63 4.81 11.79 0.06
C SER A 63 4.98 12.64 -1.21
N CYS A 64 4.01 12.61 -2.12
CA CYS A 64 4.03 13.43 -3.34
C CYS A 64 4.08 14.93 -3.02
N HIS A 65 3.24 15.39 -2.09
CA HIS A 65 3.26 16.77 -1.62
C HIS A 65 4.60 17.13 -0.97
N MET A 66 5.10 16.28 -0.07
CA MET A 66 6.38 16.47 0.62
C MET A 66 7.54 16.60 -0.39
N LEU A 67 7.64 15.71 -1.38
CA LEU A 67 8.70 15.75 -2.38
C LEU A 67 8.64 17.04 -3.23
N THR A 68 7.44 17.52 -3.55
CA THR A 68 7.26 18.81 -4.22
C THR A 68 7.74 19.96 -3.35
N PHE A 69 7.36 19.97 -2.06
CA PHE A 69 7.79 20.98 -1.11
C PHE A 69 9.33 21.01 -0.95
N LEU A 70 9.94 19.85 -0.75
CA LEU A 70 11.40 19.71 -0.64
C LEU A 70 12.12 20.19 -1.90
N ALA A 71 11.59 19.89 -3.09
CA ALA A 71 12.16 20.38 -4.34
C ALA A 71 12.14 21.92 -4.42
N ILE A 72 11.06 22.56 -3.95
CA ILE A 72 10.95 24.02 -3.90
C ILE A 72 11.96 24.60 -2.88
N ALA A 73 12.03 24.03 -1.67
CA ALA A 73 12.94 24.48 -0.62
C ALA A 73 14.41 24.39 -1.08
N SER A 74 14.77 23.25 -1.68
CA SER A 74 16.11 23.02 -2.26
C SER A 74 16.46 24.06 -3.34
N LYS A 75 15.55 24.32 -4.28
CA LYS A 75 15.76 25.33 -5.34
C LYS A 75 15.90 26.75 -4.79
N LYS A 76 15.24 27.06 -3.67
CA LYS A 76 15.34 28.35 -2.97
C LYS A 76 16.55 28.47 -2.05
N ARG A 77 17.32 27.38 -1.86
CA ARG A 77 18.47 27.31 -0.92
C ARG A 77 18.08 27.76 0.49
N LEU A 78 16.90 27.31 0.94
CA LEU A 78 16.45 27.48 2.32
C LEU A 78 17.20 26.55 3.28
#